data_AF-A0A4U5NBP5-F1
#
_entry.id   AF-A0A4U5NBP5-F1
#
_cell.length_a   1.000
_cell.length_b   1.000
_cell.length_c   1.000
_cell.angle_alpha   90.00
_cell.angle_beta   90.00
_cell.angle_gamma   90.00
#
_symmetry.space_group_name_H-M   'P 1'
#
loop_
_entity.id
_entity.type
_entity.pdbx_description
1 polymer ?
#
loop_
_entity_poly.entity_id
_entity_poly.type
_entity_poly.pdbx_seq_one_letter_code
_entity_poly.pdbx_strand_id
1 'polypeptide(L)'
;MNRTGTVETPALPVVKYVELTLSTIAPFWIIYFINLLRRPFFHLNLRILLVNFSISLVLVVLSRIPIILTPDLNMPPNLNLVIHVVHETGLYAIIDWFLNGTCAVIVVLNVSSHVYENYFHALMMVFTILVILNCFGVVVLLAVYRYNKKRWRVDLQKNLTHRYQIMENIKTAKLLLTAAFIDVVISFYYYAIVYVRIQKRFLPDWEINILGQIFDLSCSILALLIPFLSHPRLRLIVKKQCYFKSRARVDRRIVEGSQPRDAAELESNVYFSQLTTSWDRAVRR
;
A
#
# COMPACT_ATOMS: atom_id res chain seq x y z
N MET A 1 -38.82 21.41 -20.95
CA MET A 1 -38.80 21.71 -19.50
C MET A 1 -37.37 21.54 -19.04
N ASN A 2 -36.55 22.59 -19.16
CA ASN A 2 -35.11 22.56 -18.91
C ASN A 2 -34.80 23.44 -17.69
N ARG A 3 -34.62 22.83 -16.53
CA ARG A 3 -33.95 23.43 -15.37
C ARG A 3 -33.58 22.33 -14.38
N THR A 4 -32.72 21.40 -14.79
CA THR A 4 -31.82 20.76 -13.84
C THR A 4 -30.70 21.76 -13.59
N GLY A 5 -30.98 22.79 -12.78
CA GLY A 5 -29.92 23.57 -12.17
C GLY A 5 -29.19 22.61 -11.24
N THR A 6 -28.10 22.03 -11.74
CA THR A 6 -27.18 21.26 -10.92
C THR A 6 -26.69 22.22 -9.86
N VAL A 7 -27.21 22.06 -8.64
CA VAL A 7 -26.73 22.79 -7.47
C VAL A 7 -25.26 22.44 -7.36
N GLU A 8 -24.40 23.38 -7.74
CA GLU A 8 -22.96 23.23 -7.58
C GLU A 8 -22.71 23.06 -6.09
N THR A 9 -22.47 21.81 -5.69
CA THR A 9 -22.06 21.55 -4.32
C THR A 9 -20.72 22.25 -4.12
N PRO A 10 -20.57 23.11 -3.09
CA PRO A 10 -19.38 23.93 -2.91
C PRO A 10 -18.22 23.03 -2.49
N ALA A 11 -17.57 22.40 -3.47
CA ALA A 11 -16.28 21.79 -3.27
C ALA A 11 -15.32 22.90 -2.85
N LEU A 12 -14.68 22.74 -1.69
CA LEU A 12 -13.71 23.71 -1.20
C LEU A 12 -12.58 23.82 -2.23
N PRO A 13 -12.39 24.98 -2.89
CA PRO A 13 -11.45 25.10 -4.01
C PRO A 13 -10.02 24.76 -3.57
N VAL A 14 -9.68 25.09 -2.32
CA VAL A 14 -8.39 24.77 -1.71
C VAL A 14 -8.13 23.26 -1.69
N VAL A 15 -9.13 22.43 -1.37
CA VAL A 15 -8.98 20.98 -1.31
C VAL A 15 -8.73 20.42 -2.70
N LYS A 16 -9.43 20.94 -3.73
CA LYS A 16 -9.21 20.56 -5.14
C LYS A 16 -7.76 20.78 -5.57
N TYR A 17 -7.17 21.92 -5.23
CA TYR A 17 -5.77 22.22 -5.59
C TYR A 17 -4.76 21.35 -4.82
N VAL A 18 -4.99 21.11 -3.53
CA VAL A 18 -4.14 20.22 -2.72
C VAL A 18 -4.19 18.80 -3.25
N GLU A 19 -5.39 18.28 -3.52
CA GLU A 19 -5.59 16.95 -4.10
C GLU A 19 -4.89 16.83 -5.45
N LEU A 20 -5.10 17.77 -6.37
CA LEU A 20 -4.46 17.79 -7.68
C LEU A 20 -2.92 17.81 -7.56
N THR A 21 -2.38 18.61 -6.65
CA THR A 21 -0.92 18.70 -6.42
C THR A 21 -0.37 17.37 -5.93
N LEU A 22 -1.04 16.74 -4.95
CA LEU A 22 -0.63 15.44 -4.41
C LEU A 22 -0.74 14.34 -5.47
N SER A 23 -1.84 14.29 -6.23
CA SER A 23 -2.03 13.34 -7.32
C SER A 23 -1.03 13.53 -8.45
N THR A 24 -0.52 14.74 -8.67
CA THR A 24 0.53 14.98 -9.66
C THR A 24 1.90 14.49 -9.17
N ILE A 25 2.21 14.64 -7.89
CA ILE A 25 3.51 14.25 -7.31
C ILE A 25 3.60 12.74 -7.05
N ALA A 26 2.50 12.13 -6.60
CA ALA A 26 2.47 10.72 -6.19
C ALA A 26 3.01 9.73 -7.25
N PRO A 27 2.67 9.80 -8.56
CA PRO A 27 3.16 8.87 -9.56
C PRO A 27 4.68 8.85 -9.67
N PHE A 28 5.33 10.02 -9.60
CA PHE A 28 6.80 10.11 -9.61
C PHE A 28 7.41 9.41 -8.39
N TRP A 29 6.79 9.59 -7.22
CA TRP A 29 7.22 8.93 -5.99
C TRP A 29 7.03 7.42 -6.03
N ILE A 30 5.91 6.95 -6.58
CA ILE A 30 5.62 5.52 -6.73
C ILE A 30 6.56 4.88 -7.76
N ILE A 31 6.82 5.53 -8.89
CA ILE A 31 7.80 5.05 -9.89
C ILE A 31 9.20 4.95 -9.27
N TYR A 32 9.58 5.97 -8.48
CA TYR A 32 10.82 5.94 -7.72
C TYR A 32 10.85 4.75 -6.74
N PHE A 33 9.75 4.46 -6.04
CA PHE A 33 9.62 3.28 -5.19
C PHE A 33 9.74 1.95 -5.96
N ILE A 34 9.09 1.82 -7.12
CA ILE A 34 9.23 0.64 -8.00
C ILE A 34 10.70 0.43 -8.41
N ASN A 35 11.42 1.52 -8.72
CA ASN A 35 12.85 1.45 -9.01
C ASN A 35 13.68 1.01 -7.79
N LEU A 36 13.28 1.36 -6.57
CA LEU A 36 13.90 0.84 -5.35
C LEU A 36 13.59 -0.65 -5.13
N LEU A 37 12.40 -1.13 -5.50
CA LEU A 37 12.02 -2.54 -5.42
C LEU A 37 12.86 -3.45 -6.33
N ARG A 38 13.48 -2.90 -7.39
CA ARG A 38 14.42 -3.66 -8.23
C ARG A 38 15.66 -4.11 -7.46
N ARG A 39 16.03 -3.42 -6.38
CA ARG A 39 17.17 -3.82 -5.55
C ARG A 39 16.83 -5.09 -4.77
N PRO A 40 17.79 -6.01 -4.57
CA PRO A 40 17.56 -7.31 -3.91
C PRO A 40 17.45 -7.17 -2.38
N PHE A 41 16.61 -6.24 -1.90
CA PHE A 41 16.34 -6.05 -0.48
C PHE A 41 15.19 -6.91 0.04
N PHE A 42 14.39 -7.46 -0.86
CA PHE A 42 13.15 -8.16 -0.56
C PHE A 42 13.13 -9.52 -1.26
N HIS A 43 12.39 -10.48 -0.71
CA HIS A 43 12.07 -11.72 -1.41
C HIS A 43 11.33 -11.45 -2.73
N LEU A 44 11.51 -12.33 -3.71
CA LEU A 44 10.93 -12.21 -5.05
C LEU A 44 9.39 -12.06 -4.99
N ASN A 45 8.72 -12.90 -4.20
CA ASN A 45 7.26 -12.90 -4.09
C ASN A 45 6.72 -11.58 -3.51
N LEU A 46 7.40 -11.03 -2.49
CA LEU A 46 7.03 -9.74 -1.92
C LEU A 46 7.29 -8.59 -2.90
N ARG A 47 8.35 -8.67 -3.71
CA ARG A 47 8.62 -7.67 -4.75
C ARG A 47 7.52 -7.66 -5.80
N ILE A 48 7.11 -8.83 -6.30
CA ILE A 48 6.03 -8.96 -7.28
C ILE A 48 4.75 -8.36 -6.70
N LEU A 49 4.42 -8.70 -5.45
CA LEU A 49 3.28 -8.15 -4.71
C LEU A 49 3.32 -6.62 -4.63
N LEU A 50 4.43 -6.05 -4.15
CA LEU A 50 4.58 -4.61 -3.98
C LEU A 50 4.61 -3.86 -5.31
N VAL A 51 5.18 -4.45 -6.37
CA VAL A 51 5.17 -3.88 -7.72
C VAL A 51 3.75 -3.84 -8.26
N ASN A 52 2.99 -4.93 -8.17
CA ASN A 52 1.60 -4.96 -8.63
C ASN A 52 0.75 -3.92 -7.89
N PHE A 53 0.86 -3.86 -6.56
CA PHE A 53 0.18 -2.85 -5.75
C PHE A 53 0.58 -1.42 -6.14
N SER A 54 1.86 -1.18 -6.41
CA SER A 54 2.36 0.13 -6.84
C SER A 54 1.83 0.53 -8.23
N ILE A 55 1.72 -0.42 -9.16
CA ILE A 55 1.16 -0.18 -10.49
C ILE A 55 -0.32 0.20 -10.39
N SER A 56 -1.10 -0.52 -9.57
CA SER A 56 -2.51 -0.19 -9.33
C SER A 56 -2.67 1.21 -8.73
N LEU A 57 -1.83 1.59 -7.76
CA LEU A 57 -1.81 2.95 -7.19
C LEU A 57 -1.48 4.02 -8.24
N VAL A 58 -0.53 3.78 -9.13
CA VAL A 58 -0.22 4.71 -10.23
C VAL A 58 -1.43 4.90 -11.13
N LEU A 59 -2.12 3.82 -11.48
CA LEU A 59 -3.31 3.87 -12.33
C LEU A 59 -4.44 4.70 -11.68
N VAL A 60 -4.71 4.48 -10.40
CA VAL A 60 -5.71 5.25 -9.63
C VAL A 60 -5.37 6.73 -9.58
N VAL A 61 -4.13 7.05 -9.24
CA VAL A 61 -3.71 8.44 -9.07
C VAL A 61 -3.70 9.17 -10.43
N LEU A 62 -3.24 8.53 -11.49
CA LEU A 62 -3.22 9.14 -12.84
C LEU A 62 -4.62 9.33 -13.42
N SER A 63 -5.53 8.36 -13.20
CA SER A 63 -6.93 8.49 -13.64
C SER A 63 -7.70 9.53 -12.84
N ARG A 64 -7.26 9.87 -11.62
CA ARG A 64 -7.88 10.91 -10.80
C ARG A 64 -7.64 12.33 -11.32
N ILE A 65 -6.46 12.60 -11.87
CA ILE A 65 -6.10 13.93 -12.41
C ILE A 65 -7.13 14.44 -13.43
N PRO A 66 -7.47 13.68 -14.49
CA PRO A 66 -8.46 14.15 -15.45
C PRO A 66 -9.87 14.25 -14.85
N ILE A 67 -10.26 13.40 -13.89
CA ILE A 67 -11.57 13.49 -13.20
C ILE A 67 -11.70 14.84 -12.48
N ILE A 68 -10.64 15.29 -11.81
CA ILE A 68 -10.63 16.59 -11.12
C ILE A 68 -10.71 17.76 -12.11
N LEU A 69 -10.09 17.61 -13.29
CA LEU A 69 -10.05 18.63 -14.34
C LEU A 69 -11.24 18.58 -15.30
N THR A 70 -12.09 17.54 -15.25
CA THR A 70 -13.29 17.38 -16.09
C THR A 70 -14.16 18.65 -16.19
N PRO A 71 -14.52 19.33 -15.08
CA PRO A 71 -15.34 20.54 -15.17
C PRO A 71 -14.68 21.69 -15.94
N ASP A 72 -13.34 21.76 -15.96
CA ASP A 72 -12.60 22.84 -16.60
C ASP A 72 -12.30 22.54 -18.09
N LEU A 73 -12.27 21.27 -18.49
CA LEU A 73 -11.82 20.80 -19.80
C LEU A 73 -12.94 20.50 -20.81
N ASN A 74 -14.23 20.58 -20.43
CA ASN A 74 -15.38 20.24 -21.28
C ASN A 74 -15.19 18.91 -22.05
N MET A 75 -14.72 17.87 -21.35
CA MET A 75 -14.43 16.58 -21.99
C MET A 75 -15.68 15.93 -22.61
N PRO A 76 -15.54 15.21 -23.74
CA PRO A 76 -16.66 14.48 -24.32
C PRO A 76 -17.17 13.39 -23.33
N PRO A 77 -18.48 13.14 -23.28
CA PRO A 77 -19.09 12.27 -22.26
C PRO A 77 -18.55 10.84 -22.29
N ASN A 78 -18.23 10.32 -23.47
CA ASN A 78 -17.65 8.98 -23.63
C ASN A 78 -16.27 8.87 -22.98
N LEU A 79 -15.43 9.91 -23.12
CA LEU A 79 -14.09 9.92 -22.51
C LEU A 79 -14.19 10.04 -20.99
N ASN A 80 -15.10 10.88 -20.49
CA ASN A 80 -15.34 11.00 -19.07
C ASN A 80 -15.78 9.66 -18.46
N LEU A 81 -16.72 8.95 -19.11
CA LEU A 81 -17.15 7.62 -18.68
C LEU A 81 -15.98 6.63 -18.65
N VAL A 82 -15.16 6.57 -19.70
CA VAL A 82 -13.99 5.67 -19.76
C VAL A 82 -13.01 5.99 -18.63
N ILE A 83 -12.73 7.26 -18.36
CA ILE A 83 -11.82 7.68 -17.30
C ILE A 83 -12.37 7.28 -15.93
N HIS A 84 -13.66 7.50 -15.67
CA HIS A 84 -14.30 7.04 -14.44
C HIS A 84 -14.24 5.52 -14.30
N VAL A 85 -14.52 4.77 -15.36
CA VAL A 85 -14.41 3.30 -15.35
C VAL A 85 -12.98 2.86 -15.06
N VAL A 86 -11.97 3.48 -15.66
CA VAL A 86 -10.55 3.16 -15.41
C VAL A 86 -10.16 3.50 -13.97
N HIS A 87 -10.61 4.64 -13.44
CA HIS A 87 -10.34 5.05 -12.07
C HIS A 87 -10.96 4.09 -11.05
N GLU A 88 -12.24 3.81 -11.22
CA GLU A 88 -12.98 2.86 -10.42
C GLU A 88 -12.35 1.47 -10.55
N THR A 89 -12.01 1.00 -11.76
CA THR A 89 -11.32 -0.28 -11.96
C THR A 89 -9.94 -0.31 -11.30
N GLY A 90 -9.21 0.80 -11.28
CA GLY A 90 -7.94 0.89 -10.56
C GLY A 90 -8.12 0.83 -9.04
N LEU A 91 -9.12 1.53 -8.51
CA LEU A 91 -9.49 1.48 -7.10
C LEU A 91 -9.92 0.08 -6.72
N TYR A 92 -10.72 -0.54 -7.58
CA TYR A 92 -11.09 -1.92 -7.46
C TYR A 92 -9.86 -2.79 -7.55
N ALA A 93 -8.94 -2.67 -8.50
CA ALA A 93 -7.71 -3.48 -8.55
C ALA A 93 -6.82 -3.38 -7.28
N ILE A 94 -6.88 -2.25 -6.56
CA ILE A 94 -6.27 -2.11 -5.22
C ILE A 94 -7.05 -2.93 -4.18
N ILE A 95 -8.38 -2.89 -4.22
CA ILE A 95 -9.31 -3.63 -3.35
C ILE A 95 -9.43 -5.12 -3.74
N ASP A 96 -9.18 -5.45 -5.01
CA ASP A 96 -9.39 -6.72 -5.73
C ASP A 96 -8.16 -7.62 -5.64
N TRP A 97 -7.11 -7.12 -4.97
CA TRP A 97 -6.09 -7.97 -4.38
C TRP A 97 -6.63 -8.92 -3.31
N PHE A 98 -7.92 -8.83 -2.94
CA PHE A 98 -8.59 -9.85 -2.13
C PHE A 98 -9.72 -10.66 -2.81
N LEU A 99 -10.75 -10.12 -3.51
CA LEU A 99 -11.77 -10.96 -4.23
C LEU A 99 -12.94 -10.24 -4.97
N ASN A 100 -12.90 -8.93 -5.25
CA ASN A 100 -14.11 -8.09 -5.25
C ASN A 100 -14.49 -7.31 -6.54
N GLY A 101 -13.69 -7.31 -7.60
CA GLY A 101 -13.91 -6.48 -8.80
C GLY A 101 -15.17 -6.86 -9.59
N THR A 102 -15.53 -8.13 -9.59
CA THR A 102 -16.75 -8.64 -10.23
C THR A 102 -18.03 -8.25 -9.49
N CYS A 103 -17.97 -8.09 -8.17
CA CYS A 103 -19.14 -7.70 -7.39
C CYS A 103 -19.43 -6.20 -7.55
N ALA A 104 -18.40 -5.36 -7.68
CA ALA A 104 -18.49 -3.90 -7.82
C ALA A 104 -19.18 -3.43 -9.12
N VAL A 105 -18.85 -4.06 -10.26
CA VAL A 105 -19.46 -3.74 -11.57
C VAL A 105 -20.97 -4.02 -11.55
N ILE A 106 -21.39 -5.08 -10.87
CA ILE A 106 -22.79 -5.42 -10.66
C ILE A 106 -23.50 -4.35 -9.82
N VAL A 107 -22.82 -3.73 -8.84
CA VAL A 107 -23.35 -2.63 -8.02
C VAL A 107 -23.60 -1.39 -8.84
N VAL A 108 -22.60 -0.95 -9.61
CA VAL A 108 -22.68 0.30 -10.39
C VAL A 108 -23.75 0.17 -11.47
N LEU A 109 -23.82 -0.97 -12.14
CA LEU A 109 -24.84 -1.25 -13.14
C LEU A 109 -26.25 -1.38 -12.53
N ASN A 110 -26.39 -1.98 -11.34
CA ASN A 110 -27.70 -2.18 -10.71
C ASN A 110 -28.21 -0.97 -9.91
N VAL A 111 -27.32 -0.15 -9.33
CA VAL A 111 -27.67 1.11 -8.63
C VAL A 111 -28.33 2.11 -9.58
N SER A 112 -27.99 2.07 -10.87
CA SER A 112 -28.60 2.93 -11.88
C SER A 112 -29.99 2.44 -12.35
N SER A 113 -30.47 1.29 -11.88
CA SER A 113 -31.76 0.71 -12.28
C SER A 113 -32.77 0.78 -11.13
N HIS A 114 -34.06 0.99 -11.44
CA HIS A 114 -35.16 0.98 -10.46
C HIS A 114 -35.34 -0.36 -9.72
N VAL A 115 -34.55 -1.40 -10.01
CA VAL A 115 -34.61 -2.75 -9.42
C VAL A 115 -33.74 -2.89 -8.15
N TYR A 116 -33.25 -1.76 -7.64
CA TYR A 116 -32.26 -1.66 -6.57
C TYR A 116 -32.59 -2.43 -5.28
N GLU A 117 -33.86 -2.48 -4.86
CA GLU A 117 -34.26 -3.07 -3.57
C GLU A 117 -33.93 -4.57 -3.47
N ASN A 118 -33.99 -5.30 -4.59
CA ASN A 118 -33.72 -6.74 -4.60
C ASN A 118 -32.21 -7.05 -4.49
N TYR A 119 -31.34 -6.15 -4.93
CA TYR A 119 -29.89 -6.36 -4.93
C TYR A 119 -29.21 -5.84 -3.66
N PHE A 120 -29.92 -5.04 -2.84
CA PHE A 120 -29.38 -4.45 -1.62
C PHE A 120 -28.81 -5.49 -0.66
N HIS A 121 -29.60 -6.50 -0.31
CA HIS A 121 -29.18 -7.52 0.66
C HIS A 121 -28.03 -8.36 0.13
N ALA A 122 -28.05 -8.70 -1.17
CA ALA A 122 -26.97 -9.43 -1.82
C ALA A 122 -25.66 -8.62 -1.78
N LEU A 123 -25.73 -7.32 -2.07
CA LEU A 123 -24.60 -6.40 -2.03
C LEU A 123 -23.97 -6.33 -0.63
N MET A 124 -24.79 -6.06 0.38
CA MET A 124 -24.31 -5.95 1.76
C MET A 124 -23.76 -7.28 2.27
N MET A 125 -24.37 -8.39 1.89
CA MET A 125 -23.88 -9.74 2.20
C MET A 125 -22.48 -9.95 1.62
N VAL A 126 -22.28 -9.63 0.34
CA VAL A 126 -20.98 -9.71 -0.32
C VAL A 126 -19.94 -8.88 0.44
N PHE A 127 -20.19 -7.59 0.65
CA PHE A 127 -19.25 -6.72 1.38
C PHE A 127 -18.95 -7.22 2.79
N THR A 128 -19.95 -7.77 3.49
CA THR A 128 -19.76 -8.35 4.83
C THR A 128 -18.83 -9.56 4.77
N ILE A 129 -19.02 -10.47 3.81
CA ILE A 129 -18.15 -11.63 3.60
C ILE A 129 -16.70 -11.18 3.35
N LEU A 130 -16.50 -10.13 2.56
CA LEU A 130 -15.16 -9.64 2.24
C LEU A 130 -14.45 -9.02 3.44
N VAL A 131 -15.16 -8.22 4.24
CA VAL A 131 -14.61 -7.69 5.49
C VAL A 131 -14.20 -8.83 6.43
N ILE A 132 -15.02 -9.89 6.51
CA ILE A 132 -14.70 -11.10 7.29
C ILE A 132 -13.45 -11.80 6.74
N LEU A 133 -13.34 -11.97 5.43
CA LEU A 133 -12.17 -12.57 4.78
C LEU A 133 -10.90 -11.76 5.00
N ASN A 134 -10.96 -10.42 4.94
CA ASN A 134 -9.81 -9.55 5.24
C ASN A 134 -9.38 -9.67 6.70
N CYS A 135 -10.34 -9.72 7.64
CA CYS A 135 -10.05 -9.99 9.05
C CYS A 135 -9.38 -11.36 9.24
N PHE A 136 -9.89 -12.38 8.56
CA PHE A 136 -9.30 -13.72 8.58
C PHE A 136 -7.87 -13.73 8.03
N GLY A 137 -7.62 -13.00 6.93
CA GLY A 137 -6.28 -12.81 6.37
C GLY A 137 -5.29 -12.24 7.38
N VAL A 138 -5.69 -11.22 8.15
CA VAL A 138 -4.85 -10.66 9.24
C VAL A 138 -4.57 -11.71 10.33
N VAL A 139 -5.57 -12.51 10.72
CA VAL A 139 -5.40 -13.58 11.71
C VAL A 139 -4.41 -14.64 11.23
N VAL A 140 -4.51 -15.07 9.97
CA VAL A 140 -3.58 -16.03 9.34
C VAL A 140 -2.16 -15.45 9.31
N LEU A 141 -1.99 -14.20 8.88
CA LEU A 141 -0.69 -13.54 8.86
C LEU A 141 -0.09 -13.38 10.25
N LEU A 142 -0.91 -13.08 11.26
CA LEU A 142 -0.49 -13.01 12.66
C LEU A 142 -0.03 -14.38 13.17
N ALA A 143 -0.74 -15.45 12.81
CA ALA A 143 -0.37 -16.82 13.14
C ALA A 143 0.97 -17.22 12.49
N VAL A 144 1.15 -16.93 11.20
CA VAL A 144 2.42 -17.14 10.47
C VAL A 144 3.56 -16.34 11.09
N TYR A 145 3.32 -15.08 11.45
CA TYR A 145 4.30 -14.24 12.13
C TYR A 145 4.71 -14.84 13.48
N ARG A 146 3.75 -15.27 14.30
CA ARG A 146 4.02 -15.91 15.60
C ARG A 146 4.75 -17.24 15.45
N TYR A 147 4.36 -18.06 14.48
CA TYR A 147 5.02 -19.33 14.17
C TYR A 147 6.48 -19.13 13.77
N ASN A 148 6.74 -18.22 12.82
CA ASN A 148 8.10 -17.89 12.39
C ASN A 148 8.95 -17.34 13.54
N LYS A 149 8.38 -16.49 14.40
CA LYS A 149 9.05 -15.96 15.59
C LYS A 149 9.37 -17.04 16.62
N LYS A 150 8.48 -18.01 16.82
CA LYS A 150 8.72 -19.16 17.71
C LYS A 150 9.84 -20.04 17.14
N ARG A 151 9.76 -20.39 15.84
CA ARG A 151 10.76 -21.21 15.14
C ARG A 151 12.15 -20.57 15.16
N TRP A 152 12.24 -19.25 15.00
CA TRP A 152 13.50 -18.50 15.10
C TRP A 152 14.25 -18.75 16.41
N ARG A 153 13.53 -18.81 17.54
CA ARG A 153 14.15 -19.06 18.85
C ARG A 153 14.72 -20.47 18.97
N VAL A 154 14.07 -21.45 18.35
CA VAL A 154 14.50 -22.86 18.38
C VAL A 154 15.67 -23.09 17.43
N ASP A 155 15.63 -22.50 16.23
CA ASP A 155 16.65 -22.69 15.19
C ASP A 155 17.89 -21.81 15.39
N LEU A 156 17.99 -21.11 16.52
CA LEU A 156 19.11 -20.22 16.89
C LEU A 156 20.44 -20.94 17.11
N GLN A 157 20.50 -22.26 16.97
CA GLN A 157 21.72 -23.07 17.02
C GLN A 157 22.12 -23.67 15.65
N LYS A 158 21.27 -23.56 14.62
CA LYS A 158 21.52 -24.14 13.28
C LYS A 158 22.34 -23.21 12.36
N ASN A 159 22.69 -23.68 11.16
CA ASN A 159 23.48 -23.00 10.12
C ASN A 159 23.07 -21.53 9.89
N LEU A 160 24.06 -20.65 9.68
CA LEU A 160 23.88 -19.20 9.50
C LEU A 160 22.92 -18.86 8.34
N THR A 161 23.01 -19.57 7.22
CA THR A 161 22.17 -19.33 6.03
C THR A 161 20.68 -19.50 6.34
N HIS A 162 20.34 -20.54 7.09
CA HIS A 162 18.96 -20.82 7.48
C HIS A 162 18.42 -19.74 8.44
N ARG A 163 19.29 -19.22 9.32
CA ARG A 163 18.91 -18.11 10.19
C ARG A 163 18.58 -16.86 9.38
N TYR A 164 19.44 -16.51 8.43
CA TYR A 164 19.21 -15.33 7.61
C TYR A 164 17.84 -15.37 6.92
N GLN A 165 17.48 -16.52 6.33
CA GLN A 165 16.18 -16.73 5.69
C GLN A 165 15.00 -16.57 6.65
N ILE A 166 15.06 -17.16 7.86
CA ILE A 166 13.97 -17.01 8.84
C ILE A 166 13.84 -15.56 9.31
N MET A 167 14.96 -14.88 9.58
CA MET A 167 14.94 -13.47 9.98
C MET A 167 14.31 -12.60 8.88
N GLU A 168 14.63 -12.87 7.62
CA GLU A 168 14.05 -12.16 6.48
C GLU A 168 12.54 -12.42 6.34
N ASN A 169 12.10 -13.68 6.51
CA ASN A 169 10.68 -14.04 6.55
C ASN A 169 9.92 -13.34 7.69
N ILE A 170 10.51 -13.21 8.88
CA ILE A 170 9.90 -12.49 10.01
C ILE A 170 9.73 -11.00 9.69
N LYS A 171 10.74 -10.39 9.07
CA LYS A 171 10.68 -8.98 8.65
C LYS A 171 9.60 -8.76 7.59
N THR A 172 9.55 -9.65 6.60
CA THR A 172 8.53 -9.66 5.55
C THR A 172 7.13 -9.84 6.12
N ALA A 173 6.93 -10.82 7.01
CA ALA A 173 5.64 -11.07 7.65
C ALA A 173 5.19 -9.86 8.49
N LYS A 174 6.10 -9.16 9.17
CA LYS A 174 5.76 -7.94 9.92
C LYS A 174 5.26 -6.83 8.99
N LEU A 175 5.92 -6.65 7.84
CA LEU A 175 5.49 -5.65 6.85
C LEU A 175 4.12 -6.02 6.27
N LEU A 176 3.95 -7.27 5.83
CA LEU A 176 2.70 -7.76 5.26
C LEU A 176 1.55 -7.67 6.27
N LEU A 177 1.80 -7.96 7.54
CA LEU A 177 0.82 -7.81 8.62
C LEU A 177 0.41 -6.33 8.82
N THR A 178 1.36 -5.41 8.71
CA THR A 178 1.08 -3.97 8.82
C THR A 178 0.21 -3.52 7.63
N ALA A 179 0.54 -3.96 6.42
CA ALA A 179 -0.25 -3.67 5.23
C ALA A 179 -1.67 -4.26 5.32
N ALA A 180 -1.80 -5.53 5.73
CA ALA A 180 -3.09 -6.18 5.90
C ALA A 180 -3.95 -5.52 6.99
N PHE A 181 -3.34 -4.99 8.05
CA PHE A 181 -4.08 -4.23 9.07
C PHE A 181 -4.62 -2.91 8.52
N ILE A 182 -3.81 -2.17 7.75
CA ILE A 182 -4.25 -0.94 7.07
C ILE A 182 -5.40 -1.26 6.11
N ASP A 183 -5.27 -2.35 5.35
CA ASP A 183 -6.30 -2.81 4.41
C ASP A 183 -7.64 -3.13 5.10
N VAL A 184 -7.61 -3.79 6.26
CA VAL A 184 -8.81 -4.02 7.08
C VAL A 184 -9.45 -2.70 7.51
N VAL A 185 -8.67 -1.71 7.97
CA VAL A 185 -9.20 -0.40 8.36
C VAL A 185 -9.88 0.31 7.19
N ILE A 186 -9.24 0.29 6.01
CA ILE A 186 -9.78 0.85 4.78
C ILE A 186 -11.08 0.12 4.38
N SER A 187 -11.10 -1.21 4.50
CA SER A 187 -12.28 -2.03 4.19
C SER A 187 -13.47 -1.71 5.09
N PHE A 188 -13.25 -1.52 6.41
CA PHE A 188 -14.30 -1.10 7.33
C PHE A 188 -14.82 0.30 7.03
N TYR A 189 -13.91 1.23 6.71
CA TYR A 189 -14.30 2.59 6.31
C TYR A 189 -15.17 2.57 5.05
N TYR A 190 -14.77 1.81 4.03
CA TYR A 190 -15.55 1.66 2.80
C TYR A 190 -16.90 1.00 3.05
N TYR A 191 -16.93 -0.07 3.85
CA TYR A 191 -18.17 -0.71 4.29
C TYR A 191 -19.12 0.30 4.96
N ALA A 192 -18.60 1.16 5.83
CA ALA A 192 -19.39 2.18 6.50
C ALA A 192 -19.94 3.22 5.52
N ILE A 193 -19.13 3.70 4.55
CA ILE A 193 -19.60 4.61 3.50
C ILE A 193 -20.72 3.97 2.68
N VAL A 194 -20.49 2.74 2.19
CA VAL A 194 -21.48 2.01 1.40
C VAL A 194 -22.75 1.83 2.22
N TYR A 195 -22.63 1.37 3.46
CA TYR A 195 -23.77 1.22 4.36
C TYR A 195 -24.55 2.53 4.55
N VAL A 196 -23.88 3.64 4.83
CA VAL A 196 -24.50 4.97 5.01
C VAL A 196 -25.17 5.45 3.72
N ARG A 197 -24.48 5.33 2.58
CA ARG A 197 -25.00 5.72 1.26
C ARG A 197 -26.27 4.97 0.92
N ILE A 198 -26.33 3.69 1.30
CA ILE A 198 -27.49 2.88 1.02
C ILE A 198 -28.64 3.16 2.01
N GLN A 199 -28.35 3.22 3.31
CA GLN A 199 -29.35 3.47 4.35
C GLN A 199 -30.00 4.84 4.18
N LYS A 200 -29.20 5.84 3.86
CA LYS A 200 -29.67 7.21 3.69
C LYS A 200 -29.72 7.57 2.21
N ARG A 201 -30.62 6.90 1.49
CA ARG A 201 -30.95 7.13 0.06
C ARG A 201 -31.18 8.62 -0.28
N PHE A 202 -31.56 9.43 0.71
CA PHE A 202 -31.83 10.87 0.57
C PHE A 202 -30.78 11.77 1.22
N LEU A 203 -29.58 11.24 1.53
CA LEU A 203 -28.48 12.14 1.89
C LEU A 203 -28.23 13.09 0.72
N PRO A 204 -28.06 14.38 1.01
CA PRO A 204 -27.68 15.33 -0.02
C PRO A 204 -26.30 14.95 -0.58
N ASP A 205 -26.15 15.04 -1.90
CA ASP A 205 -24.98 14.54 -2.66
C ASP A 205 -23.62 15.03 -2.12
N TRP A 206 -23.60 16.20 -1.46
CA TRP A 206 -22.37 16.78 -0.93
C TRP A 206 -21.73 15.94 0.20
N GLU A 207 -22.50 15.25 1.05
CA GLU A 207 -21.92 14.43 2.12
C GLU A 207 -21.14 13.23 1.55
N ILE A 208 -21.70 12.60 0.52
CA ILE A 208 -21.07 11.47 -0.18
C ILE A 208 -19.81 11.94 -0.90
N ASN A 209 -19.87 13.11 -1.55
CA ASN A 209 -18.72 13.70 -2.23
C ASN A 209 -17.58 14.02 -1.25
N ILE A 210 -17.89 14.57 -0.06
CA ILE A 210 -16.87 14.82 0.97
C ILE A 210 -16.24 13.51 1.47
N LEU A 211 -17.05 12.48 1.76
CA LEU A 211 -16.54 11.19 2.21
C LEU A 211 -15.65 10.51 1.17
N GLY A 212 -16.04 10.59 -0.11
CA GLY A 212 -15.23 10.14 -1.24
C GLY A 212 -13.92 10.93 -1.35
N GLN A 213 -13.97 12.26 -1.22
CA GLN A 213 -12.78 13.10 -1.28
C GLN A 213 -11.80 12.82 -0.12
N ILE A 214 -12.31 12.60 1.10
CA ILE A 214 -11.49 12.20 2.25
C ILE A 214 -10.80 10.86 1.97
N PHE A 215 -11.49 9.92 1.34
CA PHE A 215 -10.93 8.65 0.93
C PHE A 215 -9.80 8.82 -0.08
N ASP A 216 -10.02 9.55 -1.17
CA ASP A 216 -9.03 9.78 -2.22
C ASP A 216 -7.79 10.50 -1.68
N LEU A 217 -8.00 11.46 -0.77
CA LEU A 217 -6.92 12.11 -0.04
C LEU A 217 -6.13 11.11 0.83
N SER A 218 -6.82 10.20 1.52
CA SER A 218 -6.17 9.17 2.33
C SER A 218 -5.33 8.21 1.49
N CYS A 219 -5.81 7.82 0.31
CA CYS A 219 -5.06 7.01 -0.65
C CYS A 219 -3.82 7.75 -1.17
N SER A 220 -3.94 9.04 -1.47
CA SER A 220 -2.82 9.88 -1.92
C SER A 220 -1.76 10.05 -0.83
N ILE A 221 -2.18 10.25 0.42
CA ILE A 221 -1.28 10.30 1.59
C ILE A 221 -0.60 8.94 1.77
N LEU A 222 -1.35 7.84 1.71
CA LEU A 222 -0.81 6.49 1.84
C LEU A 222 0.23 6.20 0.76
N ALA A 223 -0.04 6.59 -0.50
CA ALA A 223 0.88 6.47 -1.62
C ALA A 223 2.24 7.15 -1.33
N LEU A 224 2.22 8.32 -0.70
CA LEU A 224 3.43 9.03 -0.29
C LEU A 224 4.12 8.38 0.92
N LEU A 225 3.35 7.79 1.84
CA LEU A 225 3.86 7.16 3.06
C LEU A 225 4.43 5.74 2.84
N ILE A 226 3.99 5.00 1.83
CA ILE A 226 4.40 3.60 1.57
C ILE A 226 5.93 3.42 1.61
N PRO A 227 6.75 4.27 0.96
CA PRO A 227 8.21 4.09 0.99
C PRO A 227 8.81 4.26 2.39
N PHE A 228 8.17 5.04 3.25
CA PHE A 228 8.57 5.22 4.65
C PHE A 228 8.14 4.05 5.55
N LEU A 229 7.04 3.38 5.19
CA LEU A 229 6.48 2.26 5.94
C LEU A 229 7.12 0.90 5.58
N SER A 230 7.67 0.76 4.36
CA SER A 230 8.05 -0.53 3.79
C SER A 230 9.26 -1.22 4.43
N HIS A 231 10.37 -0.51 4.67
CA HIS A 231 11.55 -1.16 5.25
C HIS A 231 12.50 -0.16 5.94
N PRO A 232 13.09 -0.49 7.11
CA PRO A 232 14.02 0.42 7.79
C PRO A 232 15.23 0.79 6.94
N ARG A 233 15.76 -0.12 6.10
CA ARG A 233 16.83 0.21 5.15
C ARG A 233 16.37 1.16 4.04
N LEU A 234 15.15 0.98 3.51
CA LEU A 234 14.60 1.93 2.53
C LEU A 234 14.40 3.30 3.16
N ARG A 235 13.85 3.34 4.39
CA ARG A 235 13.71 4.58 5.15
C ARG A 235 15.04 5.28 5.36
N LEU A 236 16.13 4.55 5.59
CA LEU A 236 17.47 5.13 5.68
C LEU A 236 17.96 5.69 4.34
N ILE A 237 17.72 4.99 3.22
CA ILE A 237 18.08 5.47 1.88
C ILE A 237 17.28 6.73 1.53
N VAL A 238 15.96 6.70 1.74
CA VAL A 238 15.08 7.85 1.50
C VAL A 238 15.48 9.01 2.40
N LYS A 239 15.71 8.79 3.71
CA LYS A 239 16.25 9.83 4.59
C LYS A 239 17.58 10.37 4.07
N LYS A 240 18.52 9.52 3.65
CA LYS A 240 19.82 9.95 3.12
C LYS A 240 19.69 10.80 1.84
N GLN A 241 18.63 10.63 1.07
CA GLN A 241 18.37 11.42 -0.14
C GLN A 241 17.53 12.67 0.12
N CYS A 242 16.53 12.61 1.01
CA CYS A 242 15.69 13.75 1.41
C CYS A 242 16.44 14.74 2.29
N TYR A 243 17.28 14.24 3.21
CA TYR A 243 18.38 15.05 3.71
C TYR A 243 19.36 15.16 2.54
N PHE A 244 19.06 16.08 1.62
CA PHE A 244 20.05 16.77 0.81
C PHE A 244 21.06 17.34 1.80
N LYS A 245 21.96 16.49 2.30
CA LYS A 245 23.26 16.93 2.73
C LYS A 245 23.79 17.51 1.44
N SER A 246 23.65 18.84 1.34
CA SER A 246 24.65 19.71 0.77
C SER A 246 25.95 18.93 0.85
N ARG A 247 26.59 18.72 -0.29
CA ARG A 247 27.96 18.22 -0.35
C ARG A 247 28.81 19.20 0.47
N ALA A 248 28.70 19.16 1.80
CA ALA A 248 29.74 19.48 2.72
C ALA A 248 30.85 18.61 2.19
N ARG A 249 31.78 19.28 1.49
CA ARG A 249 32.99 18.67 0.96
C ARG A 249 33.38 17.67 2.02
N VAL A 250 33.34 16.39 1.66
CA VAL A 250 34.01 15.37 2.44
C VAL A 250 35.45 15.78 2.30
N ASP A 251 35.87 16.68 3.18
CA ASP A 251 37.24 16.94 3.49
C ASP A 251 37.74 15.55 3.83
N ARG A 252 38.51 14.96 2.92
CA ARG A 252 39.16 13.66 3.09
C ARG A 252 40.23 13.80 4.16
N ARG A 253 39.87 14.31 5.34
CA ARG A 253 40.58 13.98 6.55
C ARG A 253 40.30 12.50 6.74
N ILE A 254 41.32 11.73 6.42
CA ILE A 254 41.50 10.34 6.80
C ILE A 254 41.19 10.27 8.30
N VAL A 255 39.93 9.97 8.64
CA VAL A 255 39.59 9.60 10.02
C VAL A 255 39.95 8.13 10.11
N GLU A 256 41.22 7.90 10.42
CA GLU A 256 41.79 6.63 10.93
C GLU A 256 41.22 6.26 12.31
N GLY A 257 40.28 7.03 12.85
CA GLY A 257 39.67 6.83 14.15
C GLY A 257 38.43 5.93 14.09
N SER A 258 38.64 4.67 14.46
CA SER A 258 37.66 3.81 15.14
C SER A 258 36.24 3.82 14.56
N GLN A 259 36.02 3.06 13.48
CA GLN A 259 34.82 2.21 13.49
C GLN A 259 34.83 1.41 14.81
N PRO A 260 33.68 1.06 15.40
CA PRO A 260 33.66 0.17 16.55
C PRO A 260 34.22 -1.19 16.09
N ARG A 261 35.55 -1.32 16.15
CA ARG A 261 36.32 -2.53 15.83
C ARG A 261 35.65 -3.69 16.53
N ASP A 262 35.23 -3.47 17.77
CA ASP A 262 34.52 -4.44 18.60
C ASP A 262 33.28 -5.05 17.94
N ALA A 263 32.43 -4.28 17.24
CA ALA A 263 31.21 -4.85 16.65
C ALA A 263 31.51 -5.67 15.39
N ALA A 264 32.43 -5.18 14.56
CA ALA A 264 32.86 -5.87 13.34
C ALA A 264 33.77 -7.06 13.64
N GLU A 265 34.66 -6.95 14.64
CA GLU A 265 35.48 -8.04 15.17
C GLU A 265 34.62 -9.06 15.89
N LEU A 266 33.58 -8.66 16.65
CA LEU A 266 32.68 -9.63 17.28
C LEU A 266 31.89 -10.42 16.21
N GLU A 267 31.34 -9.77 15.19
CA GLU A 267 30.69 -10.48 14.07
C GLU A 267 31.69 -11.34 13.28
N SER A 268 32.90 -10.82 13.03
CA SER A 268 33.97 -11.53 12.33
C SER A 268 34.44 -12.77 13.11
N ASN A 269 34.66 -12.64 14.41
CA ASN A 269 35.10 -13.72 15.29
C ASN A 269 34.04 -14.82 15.43
N VAL A 270 32.76 -14.44 15.47
CA VAL A 270 31.65 -15.42 15.43
C VAL A 270 31.62 -16.16 14.09
N TYR A 271 31.91 -15.48 12.97
CA TYR A 271 31.97 -16.13 11.66
C TYR A 271 33.17 -17.07 11.53
N PHE A 272 34.36 -16.61 11.94
CA PHE A 272 35.59 -17.39 11.86
C PHE A 272 35.54 -18.60 12.79
N SER A 273 35.09 -18.45 14.05
CA SER A 273 34.95 -19.59 14.97
C SER A 273 34.04 -20.69 14.41
N GLN A 274 32.92 -20.32 13.77
CA GLN A 274 32.04 -21.30 13.14
C GLN A 274 32.68 -21.98 11.92
N LEU A 275 33.49 -21.25 11.15
CA LEU A 275 34.29 -21.79 10.05
C LEU A 275 35.34 -22.78 10.54
N THR A 276 36.10 -22.43 11.59
CA THR A 276 37.08 -23.32 12.21
C THR A 276 36.41 -24.60 12.72
N THR A 277 35.26 -24.45 13.40
CA THR A 277 34.53 -25.59 13.96
C THR A 277 33.96 -26.51 12.86
N SER A 278 33.58 -25.96 11.71
CA SER A 278 33.09 -26.74 10.57
C SER A 278 34.24 -27.42 9.82
N TRP A 279 35.38 -26.75 9.70
CA TRP A 279 36.61 -27.31 9.13
C TRP A 279 37.13 -28.49 9.95
N ASP A 280 37.20 -28.35 11.27
CA ASP A 280 37.64 -29.41 12.19
C ASP A 280 36.75 -30.66 12.14
N ARG A 281 35.46 -30.49 11.84
CA ARG A 281 34.55 -31.63 11.64
C ARG A 281 34.73 -32.30 10.30
N ALA A 282 35.10 -31.54 9.27
CA ALA A 282 35.38 -32.09 7.94
C ALA A 282 36.67 -32.92 7.95
N VAL A 283 37.70 -32.49 8.68
CA VAL A 283 38.99 -33.20 8.80
C VAL A 283 38.85 -34.52 9.59
N ARG A 284 37.88 -34.62 10.50
CA ARG A 284 37.63 -35.83 11.30
C ARG A 284 36.76 -36.89 10.60
N ARG A 285 36.24 -36.59 9.40
CA ARG A 285 35.51 -37.56 8.57
C ARG A 285 36.43 -38.12 7.52
#